data_AF-A0A8I1S9V9-F1
#
_entry.id   AF-A0A8I1S9V9-F1
#
_cell.length_a   1.000
_cell.length_b   1.000
_cell.length_c   1.000
_cell.angle_alpha   90.00
_cell.angle_beta   90.00
_cell.angle_gamma   90.00
#
_symmetry.space_group_name_H-M   'P 1'
#
loop_
_entity.id
_entity.type
_entity.pdbx_description
1 polymer ?
#
loop_
_entity_poly.entity_id
_entity_poly.type
_entity_poly.pdbx_seq_one_letter_code
_entity_poly.pdbx_strand_id
1 'polypeptide(L)'
;MQFLRRVLGSHRASSAAPPLALYDSAAAPDSRRADTLLAALDIDAAINAHERWKDRLMDYLEGRTTVGLDPAQVRRADQSALGRWLHGVGGELLGDQPAYPLLVARYQYFHEQAATLVELAQQGEWDRAVQVLNGGYRYGSSQVVLLLKELKRGLA
;
A
#
# COMPACT_ATOMS: atom_id res chain seq x y z
N MET A 1 -0.34 -19.65 -35.55
CA MET A 1 0.06 -20.99 -36.02
C MET A 1 1.42 -20.90 -36.72
N GLN A 2 2.52 -21.22 -36.03
CA GLN A 2 3.83 -21.69 -36.54
C GLN A 2 4.78 -21.83 -35.32
N PHE A 3 4.79 -22.98 -34.63
CA PHE A 3 5.46 -24.26 -34.96
C PHE A 3 6.97 -24.29 -34.58
N LEU A 4 7.22 -24.67 -33.31
CA LEU A 4 8.13 -25.75 -32.89
C LEU A 4 9.30 -26.16 -33.84
N ARG A 5 10.54 -26.04 -33.35
CA ARG A 5 11.62 -27.08 -33.22
C ARG A 5 13.04 -26.46 -33.32
N ARG A 6 13.93 -26.60 -32.33
CA ARG A 6 14.81 -27.75 -32.00
C ARG A 6 15.66 -28.20 -33.21
N VAL A 7 17.00 -28.07 -33.22
CA VAL A 7 18.07 -28.93 -32.58
C VAL A 7 18.98 -29.39 -33.76
N LEU A 8 20.32 -29.29 -33.79
CA LEU A 8 21.36 -30.07 -33.09
C LEU A 8 22.73 -29.63 -33.68
N GLY A 9 23.80 -29.63 -32.88
CA GLY A 9 25.17 -29.49 -33.37
C GLY A 9 26.19 -29.73 -32.27
N SER A 10 26.55 -31.00 -32.05
CA SER A 10 27.61 -31.44 -31.12
C SER A 10 28.99 -31.01 -31.59
N HIS A 11 29.82 -30.49 -30.67
CA HIS A 11 31.27 -30.71 -30.70
C HIS A 11 31.79 -30.90 -29.27
N ARG A 12 32.44 -32.04 -29.05
CA ARG A 12 33.29 -32.34 -27.88
C ARG A 12 34.72 -31.92 -28.22
N ALA A 13 35.39 -31.21 -27.33
CA ALA A 13 36.81 -31.41 -26.99
C ALA A 13 37.17 -30.63 -25.72
N SER A 14 38.10 -31.21 -24.97
CA SER A 14 38.51 -30.90 -23.59
C SER A 14 39.73 -29.96 -23.56
N SER A 15 39.83 -29.06 -22.58
CA SER A 15 41.05 -28.85 -21.75
C SER A 15 40.93 -27.68 -20.75
N ALA A 16 41.21 -27.99 -19.48
CA ALA A 16 41.89 -27.19 -18.45
C ALA A 16 41.44 -25.73 -18.18
N ALA A 17 40.89 -25.51 -16.98
CA ALA A 17 40.64 -24.20 -16.38
C ALA A 17 41.90 -23.61 -15.72
N PRO A 18 42.16 -22.29 -15.81
CA PRO A 18 42.99 -21.55 -14.87
C PRO A 18 42.13 -20.91 -13.75
N PRO A 19 42.73 -20.54 -12.61
CA PRO A 19 42.00 -20.29 -11.36
C PRO A 19 41.21 -18.98 -11.42
N LEU A 20 39.94 -19.04 -11.01
CA LEU A 20 39.14 -17.85 -10.74
C LEU A 20 39.71 -17.17 -9.50
N ALA A 21 40.53 -16.14 -9.72
CA ALA A 21 40.76 -15.12 -8.72
C ALA A 21 39.39 -14.54 -8.34
N LEU A 22 38.99 -14.76 -7.09
CA LEU A 22 37.95 -14.00 -6.43
C LEU A 22 38.35 -12.53 -6.47
N TYR A 23 37.90 -11.80 -7.49
CA TYR A 23 37.77 -10.37 -7.37
C TYR A 23 36.45 -10.09 -6.65
N ASP A 24 36.61 -9.26 -5.65
CA ASP A 24 35.60 -8.74 -4.75
C ASP A 24 34.47 -8.03 -5.52
N SER A 25 33.23 -8.37 -5.18
CA SER A 25 32.08 -7.48 -5.36
C SER A 25 31.08 -7.75 -4.24
N ALA A 26 31.58 -7.80 -3.00
CA ALA A 26 30.76 -7.64 -1.82
C ALA A 26 30.41 -6.15 -1.60
N ALA A 27 29.80 -5.49 -2.59
CA ALA A 27 29.11 -4.21 -2.43
C ALA A 27 28.45 -3.76 -3.75
N ALA A 28 27.29 -4.31 -4.06
CA ALA A 28 26.23 -3.51 -4.67
C ALA A 28 24.95 -3.83 -3.91
N PRO A 29 24.39 -2.91 -3.10
CA PRO A 29 23.02 -3.07 -2.68
C PRO A 29 22.18 -3.17 -3.96
N ASP A 30 21.52 -4.32 -4.08
CA ASP A 30 20.89 -4.89 -5.26
C ASP A 30 20.00 -3.86 -5.99
N SER A 31 20.48 -3.34 -7.11
CA SER A 31 19.73 -2.39 -7.94
C SER A 31 18.40 -3.00 -8.41
N ARG A 32 18.30 -4.33 -8.54
CA ARG A 32 17.02 -4.98 -8.84
C ARG A 32 16.06 -4.96 -7.65
N ARG A 33 16.54 -4.97 -6.42
CA ARG A 33 15.72 -4.82 -5.20
C ARG A 33 15.22 -3.38 -5.08
N ALA A 34 16.05 -2.40 -5.40
CA ALA A 34 15.67 -1.00 -5.48
C ALA A 34 14.64 -0.75 -6.60
N ASP A 35 14.85 -1.32 -7.79
CA ASP A 35 13.91 -1.22 -8.93
C ASP A 35 12.58 -1.94 -8.64
N THR A 36 12.62 -3.07 -7.91
CA THR A 36 11.41 -3.81 -7.47
C THR A 36 10.70 -3.08 -6.33
N LEU A 37 11.42 -2.43 -5.42
CA LEU A 37 10.86 -1.56 -4.38
C LEU A 37 10.18 -0.33 -5.00
N LEU A 38 10.82 0.33 -5.97
CA LEU A 38 10.27 1.50 -6.68
C LEU A 38 9.04 1.14 -7.54
N ALA A 39 9.00 -0.05 -8.14
CA ALA A 39 7.85 -0.51 -8.92
C ALA A 39 6.71 -1.09 -8.07
N ALA A 40 7.00 -1.66 -6.89
CA ALA A 40 6.01 -2.29 -6.00
C ALA A 40 5.47 -1.34 -4.91
N LEU A 41 6.16 -0.24 -4.63
CA LEU A 41 5.69 0.86 -3.80
C LEU A 41 5.27 2.04 -4.66
N ASP A 42 4.11 1.95 -5.29
CA ASP A 42 3.41 3.18 -5.69
C ASP A 42 2.74 3.80 -4.45
N ILE A 43 3.57 4.21 -3.47
CA ILE A 43 3.11 4.93 -2.27
C ILE A 43 2.35 6.19 -2.70
N ASP A 44 2.75 6.83 -3.80
CA ASP A 44 2.06 7.99 -4.32
C ASP A 44 0.64 7.61 -4.80
N ALA A 45 0.46 6.49 -5.49
CA ALA A 45 -0.86 5.97 -5.82
C ALA A 45 -1.66 5.57 -4.59
N ALA A 46 -1.03 5.01 -3.55
CA ALA A 46 -1.68 4.71 -2.28
C ALA A 46 -2.21 5.99 -1.59
N ILE A 47 -1.37 7.03 -1.51
CA ILE A 47 -1.76 8.35 -0.99
C ILE A 47 -2.91 8.92 -1.83
N ASN A 48 -2.78 8.90 -3.16
CA ASN A 48 -3.82 9.41 -4.06
C ASN A 48 -5.13 8.62 -3.96
N ALA A 49 -5.07 7.29 -3.78
CA ALA A 49 -6.25 6.45 -3.59
C ALA A 49 -6.94 6.73 -2.26
N HIS A 50 -6.16 7.01 -1.22
CA HIS A 50 -6.66 7.43 0.09
C HIS A 50 -7.34 8.79 0.02
N GLU A 51 -6.73 9.78 -0.64
CA GLU A 51 -7.34 11.11 -0.84
C GLU A 51 -8.65 11.02 -1.63
N ARG A 52 -8.67 10.29 -2.76
CA ARG A 52 -9.92 10.04 -3.50
C ARG A 52 -10.99 9.32 -2.67
N TRP A 53 -10.59 8.48 -1.73
CA TRP A 53 -11.53 7.82 -0.83
C TRP A 53 -12.15 8.81 0.15
N LYS A 54 -11.36 9.75 0.69
CA LYS A 54 -11.86 10.81 1.57
C LYS A 54 -12.83 11.72 0.83
N ASP A 55 -12.52 12.08 -0.41
CA ASP A 55 -13.42 12.90 -1.25
C ASP A 55 -14.79 12.23 -1.40
N ARG A 56 -14.82 10.92 -1.69
CA ARG A 56 -16.09 10.17 -1.76
C ARG A 56 -16.85 10.14 -0.43
N LEU A 57 -16.15 10.04 0.70
CA LEU A 57 -16.79 10.12 2.01
C LEU A 57 -17.39 11.51 2.23
N MET A 58 -16.68 12.58 1.88
CA MET A 58 -17.20 13.95 2.03
C MET A 58 -18.40 14.19 1.10
N ASP A 59 -18.33 13.73 -0.15
CA ASP A 59 -19.46 13.78 -1.07
C ASP A 59 -20.70 13.07 -0.52
N TYR A 60 -20.52 11.93 0.14
CA TYR A 60 -21.60 11.22 0.81
C TYR A 60 -22.17 12.02 1.99
N LEU A 61 -21.32 12.51 2.89
CA LEU A 61 -21.73 13.26 4.07
C LEU A 61 -22.41 14.59 3.71
N GLU A 62 -22.03 15.22 2.61
CA GLU A 62 -22.63 16.45 2.11
C GLU A 62 -23.86 16.23 1.22
N GLY A 63 -24.25 14.97 0.97
CA GLY A 63 -25.37 14.64 0.11
C GLY A 63 -25.15 14.94 -1.38
N ARG A 64 -23.89 15.09 -1.82
CA ARG A 64 -23.50 15.31 -3.22
C ARG A 64 -23.59 14.03 -4.08
N THR A 65 -23.78 12.88 -3.45
CA THR A 65 -23.99 11.59 -4.12
C THR A 65 -25.20 10.86 -3.57
N THR A 66 -25.91 10.14 -4.45
CA THR A 66 -27.00 9.24 -4.08
C THR A 66 -26.52 7.82 -3.77
N VAL A 67 -25.23 7.53 -4.00
CA VAL A 67 -24.63 6.24 -3.68
C VAL A 67 -24.42 6.17 -2.18
N GLY A 68 -25.15 5.25 -1.53
CA GLY A 68 -25.02 5.02 -0.10
C GLY A 68 -23.68 4.38 0.27
N LEU A 69 -23.25 4.62 1.52
CA LEU A 69 -22.13 3.91 2.14
C LEU A 69 -22.67 2.97 3.21
N ASP A 70 -22.22 1.72 3.19
CA ASP A 70 -22.44 0.77 4.28
C ASP A 70 -21.31 0.91 5.32
N PRO A 71 -21.61 1.31 6.58
CA PRO A 71 -20.61 1.39 7.64
C PRO A 71 -19.81 0.11 7.83
N ALA A 72 -20.44 -1.07 7.72
CA ALA A 72 -19.76 -2.35 7.90
C ALA A 72 -18.71 -2.57 6.80
N GLN A 73 -19.02 -2.17 5.57
CA GLN A 73 -18.06 -2.20 4.46
C GLN A 73 -16.96 -1.14 4.63
N VAL A 74 -17.31 0.06 5.10
CA VAL A 74 -16.33 1.14 5.37
C VAL A 74 -15.33 0.72 6.44
N ARG A 75 -15.76 -0.01 7.48
CA ARG A 75 -14.91 -0.48 8.59
C ARG A 75 -13.86 -1.51 8.16
N ARG A 76 -14.11 -2.20 7.05
CA ARG A 76 -13.24 -3.22 6.47
C ARG A 76 -12.08 -2.59 5.69
N ALA A 77 -11.09 -2.09 6.44
CA ALA A 77 -9.90 -1.48 5.88
C ALA A 77 -9.16 -2.42 4.91
N ASP A 78 -9.18 -3.73 5.18
CA ASP A 78 -8.61 -4.81 4.36
C ASP A 78 -9.19 -4.86 2.93
N GLN A 79 -10.40 -4.34 2.69
CA GLN A 79 -11.02 -4.28 1.36
C GLN A 79 -10.72 -3.02 0.57
N SER A 80 -10.04 -2.06 1.16
CA SER A 80 -9.57 -0.92 0.38
C SER A 80 -8.40 -1.33 -0.52
N ALA A 81 -8.06 -0.51 -1.52
CA ALA A 81 -6.87 -0.74 -2.34
C ALA A 81 -5.59 -0.77 -1.51
N LEU A 82 -5.44 0.18 -0.58
CA LEU A 82 -4.28 0.26 0.31
C LEU A 82 -4.27 -0.90 1.32
N GLY A 83 -5.40 -1.24 1.93
CA GLY A 83 -5.48 -2.36 2.88
C GLY A 83 -5.14 -3.70 2.23
N ARG A 84 -5.66 -4.00 1.03
CA ARG A 84 -5.26 -5.19 0.28
C ARG A 84 -3.77 -5.20 -0.03
N TRP A 85 -3.20 -4.05 -0.35
CA TRP A 85 -1.78 -3.93 -0.62
C TRP A 85 -0.94 -4.14 0.64
N LEU A 86 -1.31 -3.52 1.77
CA LEU A 86 -0.65 -3.71 3.07
C LEU A 86 -0.67 -5.19 3.47
N HIS A 87 -1.82 -5.85 3.40
CA HIS A 87 -1.93 -7.27 3.76
C HIS A 87 -1.35 -8.25 2.71
N GLY A 88 -0.90 -7.76 1.56
CA GLY A 88 -0.25 -8.55 0.51
C GLY A 88 1.20 -8.13 0.32
N VAL A 89 1.52 -7.69 -0.90
CA VAL A 89 2.87 -7.30 -1.31
C VAL A 89 3.53 -6.27 -0.39
N GLY A 90 2.75 -5.31 0.13
CA GLY A 90 3.26 -4.31 1.07
C GLY A 90 3.80 -4.93 2.36
N GLY A 91 3.14 -5.96 2.89
CA GLY A 91 3.60 -6.69 4.07
C GLY A 91 4.84 -7.54 3.81
N GLU A 92 4.95 -8.14 2.63
CA GLU A 92 6.15 -8.88 2.22
C GLU A 92 7.37 -7.97 2.07
N LEU A 93 7.17 -6.75 1.56
CA LEU A 93 8.26 -5.81 1.28
C LEU A 93 8.63 -4.92 2.47
N LEU A 94 7.65 -4.56 3.30
CA LEU A 94 7.80 -3.57 4.37
C LEU A 94 7.58 -4.14 5.77
N GLY A 95 7.26 -5.42 5.91
CA GLY A 95 6.97 -6.04 7.21
C GLY A 95 8.05 -5.79 8.27
N ASP A 96 9.31 -5.74 7.83
CA ASP A 96 10.47 -5.50 8.71
C ASP A 96 10.70 -4.02 9.04
N GLN A 97 9.98 -3.10 8.39
CA GLN A 97 10.11 -1.67 8.64
C GLN A 97 9.39 -1.27 9.94
N PRO A 98 10.03 -0.56 10.88
CA PRO A 98 9.40 -0.19 12.16
C PRO A 98 8.08 0.58 12.03
N ALA A 99 7.94 1.39 10.97
CA ALA A 99 6.73 2.18 10.71
C ALA A 99 5.56 1.35 10.14
N TYR A 100 5.82 0.16 9.58
CA TYR A 100 4.81 -0.66 8.94
C TYR A 100 3.68 -1.14 9.87
N PRO A 101 3.94 -1.79 11.02
CA PRO A 101 2.87 -2.22 11.93
C PRO A 101 2.04 -1.03 12.44
N LEU A 102 2.67 0.13 12.62
CA LEU A 102 1.97 1.36 13.01
C LEU A 102 1.08 1.89 11.88
N LEU A 103 1.51 1.82 10.62
CA LEU A 103 0.70 2.17 9.47
C LEU A 103 -0.56 1.30 9.38
N VAL A 104 -0.42 -0.03 9.50
CA VAL A 104 -1.56 -0.96 9.46
C VAL A 104 -2.57 -0.62 10.56
N ALA A 105 -2.10 -0.41 11.79
CA ALA A 105 -2.97 -0.05 12.92
C ALA A 105 -3.66 1.30 12.73
N ARG A 106 -2.95 2.31 12.23
CA ARG A 106 -3.52 3.65 11.97
C ARG A 106 -4.49 3.64 10.81
N TYR A 107 -4.26 2.79 9.82
CA TYR A 107 -5.17 2.62 8.70
C TYR A 107 -6.49 1.97 9.12
N GLN A 108 -6.44 0.92 9.95
CA GLN A 108 -7.65 0.34 10.56
C GLN A 108 -8.40 1.37 11.40
N TYR A 109 -7.69 2.13 12.23
CA TYR A 109 -8.30 3.18 13.05
C TYR A 109 -9.00 4.26 12.19
N PHE A 110 -8.40 4.68 11.08
CA PHE A 110 -9.02 5.63 10.16
C PHE A 110 -10.36 5.10 9.62
N HIS A 111 -10.39 3.84 9.16
CA HIS A 111 -11.61 3.20 8.66
C HIS A 111 -12.69 3.04 9.74
N GLU A 112 -12.29 2.74 10.97
CA GLU A 112 -13.17 2.71 12.14
C GLU A 112 -13.86 4.07 12.37
N GLN A 113 -13.07 5.15 12.41
CA GLN A 113 -13.62 6.50 12.60
C GLN A 113 -14.53 6.92 11.45
N ALA A 114 -14.19 6.53 10.23
CA ALA A 114 -15.01 6.86 9.08
C ALA A 114 -16.32 6.06 9.03
N ALA A 115 -16.32 4.79 9.47
CA ALA A 115 -17.55 4.02 9.64
C ALA A 115 -18.47 4.68 10.67
N THR A 116 -17.91 5.14 11.80
CA THR A 116 -18.66 5.91 12.80
C THR A 116 -19.24 7.22 12.24
N LEU A 117 -18.52 7.93 11.36
CA LEU A 117 -19.09 9.11 10.67
C LEU A 117 -20.32 8.75 9.85
N VAL A 118 -20.25 7.67 9.08
CA VAL A 118 -21.37 7.20 8.25
C VAL A 118 -22.54 6.79 9.14
N GLU A 119 -22.31 6.07 10.24
CA GLU A 119 -23.36 5.66 11.20
C GLU A 119 -24.08 6.87 11.81
N LEU A 120 -23.32 7.85 12.29
CA LEU A 120 -23.89 9.06 12.90
C LEU A 120 -24.66 9.89 11.87
N ALA A 121 -24.14 10.03 10.65
CA ALA A 121 -24.83 10.72 9.56
C ALA A 121 -26.15 10.03 9.19
N GLN A 122 -26.16 8.69 9.12
CA GLN A 122 -27.37 7.90 8.86
C GLN A 122 -28.42 8.02 9.97
N GLN A 123 -27.98 8.26 11.21
CA GLN A 123 -28.85 8.52 12.37
C GLN A 123 -29.29 9.99 12.48
N GLY A 124 -28.76 10.88 11.63
CA GLY A 124 -29.02 12.32 11.69
C GLY A 124 -28.28 13.04 12.84
N GLU A 125 -27.33 12.36 13.50
CA GLU A 125 -26.57 12.87 14.65
C GLU A 125 -25.36 13.72 14.21
N TRP A 126 -25.65 14.80 13.46
CA TRP A 126 -24.63 15.62 12.79
C TRP A 126 -23.64 16.30 13.74
N ASP A 127 -24.08 16.75 14.91
CA ASP A 127 -23.19 17.37 15.90
C ASP A 127 -22.07 16.41 16.34
N ARG A 128 -22.41 15.13 16.57
CA ARG A 128 -21.44 14.09 16.91
C ARG A 128 -20.59 13.69 15.71
N ALA A 129 -21.18 13.64 14.51
CA ALA A 129 -20.42 13.37 13.30
C ALA A 129 -19.32 14.44 13.10
N VAL A 130 -19.63 15.72 13.29
CA VAL A 130 -18.66 16.82 13.21
C VAL A 130 -17.54 16.69 14.27
N GLN A 131 -17.86 16.23 15.48
CA GLN A 131 -16.85 15.96 16.51
C GLN A 131 -15.89 14.84 16.09
N VAL A 132 -16.41 13.73 15.56
CA VAL A 132 -15.59 12.63 15.07
C VAL A 132 -14.74 13.07 13.87
N LEU A 133 -15.32 13.86 12.96
CA LEU A 133 -14.67 14.37 11.75
C LEU A 133 -13.45 15.21 12.12
N ASN A 134 -13.63 16.17 13.04
CA ASN A 134 -12.58 17.08 13.47
C ASN A 134 -11.60 16.48 14.49
N GLY A 135 -11.98 15.36 15.13
CA GLY A 135 -11.17 14.63 16.09
C GLY A 135 -10.51 13.40 15.46
N GLY A 136 -11.05 12.23 15.81
CA GLY A 136 -10.44 10.93 15.52
C GLY A 136 -10.23 10.67 14.02
N TYR A 137 -11.19 11.02 13.16
CA TYR A 137 -11.05 10.85 11.72
C TYR A 137 -9.90 11.67 11.14
N ARG A 138 -9.85 12.97 11.44
CA ARG A 138 -8.77 13.87 10.97
C ARG A 138 -7.41 13.40 11.47
N TYR A 139 -7.31 12.99 12.73
CA TYR A 139 -6.09 12.44 13.30
C TYR A 139 -5.65 11.16 12.57
N GLY A 140 -6.54 10.17 12.47
CA GLY A 140 -6.26 8.89 11.79
C GLY A 140 -5.83 9.09 10.35
N SER A 141 -6.56 9.92 9.59
CA SER A 141 -6.22 10.23 8.20
C SER A 141 -4.84 10.87 8.06
N SER A 142 -4.50 11.81 8.93
CA SER A 142 -3.20 12.50 8.87
C SER A 142 -2.04 11.55 9.19
N GLN A 143 -2.24 10.63 10.15
CA GLN A 143 -1.25 9.62 10.51
C GLN A 143 -0.96 8.64 9.36
N VAL A 144 -1.99 8.20 8.63
CA VAL A 144 -1.81 7.33 7.46
C VAL A 144 -0.89 7.98 6.42
N VAL A 145 -1.17 9.23 6.04
CA VAL A 145 -0.35 9.96 5.04
C VAL A 145 1.07 10.19 5.55
N LEU A 146 1.24 10.53 6.83
CA LEU A 146 2.55 10.72 7.45
C LEU A 146 3.39 9.44 7.40
N LEU A 147 2.82 8.30 7.80
CA LEU A 147 3.51 7.02 7.86
C LEU A 147 3.84 6.48 6.46
N LEU A 148 2.96 6.68 5.49
CA LEU A 148 3.25 6.39 4.08
C LEU A 148 4.45 7.20 3.58
N LYS A 149 4.52 8.50 3.90
CA LYS A 149 5.66 9.36 3.54
C LYS A 149 6.94 8.96 4.28
N GLU A 150 6.85 8.55 5.53
CA GLU A 150 7.99 8.06 6.31
C GLU A 150 8.57 6.77 5.72
N LEU A 151 7.71 5.80 5.40
CA LEU A 151 8.12 4.58 4.70
C LEU A 151 8.76 4.91 3.36
N LYS A 152 8.18 5.83 2.56
CA LYS A 152 8.77 6.28 1.29
C LYS A 152 10.18 6.84 1.48
N ARG A 153 10.40 7.65 2.52
CA ARG A 153 11.71 8.24 2.83
C ARG A 153 12.73 7.22 3.29
N GLY A 154 12.31 6.18 4.03
CA GLY A 154 13.21 5.12 4.49
C GLY A 154 13.67 4.17 3.38
N LEU A 155 13.04 4.25 2.20
CA LEU A 155 13.38 3.45 1.02
C LEU A 155 14.25 4.18 0.00
N ALA A 156 14.40 5.49 0.16
CA ALA A 156 15.27 6.35 -0.66
C ALA A 156 16.66 6.46 -0.02
#